data_AF-A0A843G8X5-F1
#
_entry.id   AF-A0A843G8X5-F1
#
_cell.length_a   1.000
_cell.length_b   1.000
_cell.length_c   1.000
_cell.angle_alpha   90.00
_cell.angle_beta   90.00
_cell.angle_gamma   90.00
#
_symmetry.space_group_name_H-M   'P 1'
#
loop_
_entity.id
_entity.type
_entity.pdbx_description
1 polymer ?
#
loop_
_entity_poly.entity_id
_entity_poly.type
_entity_poly.pdbx_seq_one_letter_code
_entity_poly.pdbx_strand_id
1 'polypeptide(L)'
;MNEISELQEIIDNSDNIVFFGGAGVSTESGIPDFRSEKGVFKSLEKYGHNPEYLVSHTYYMNHPEEFFTYYKENLIFKDAMPNPAHLKLAELEKAGKLKAVITQNIDGLHQKAGSKNVLELHGSIHRNYCEFCHEEYDLDYILNSDGIPRCECGG
;
A
#
# COMPACT_ATOMS: atom_id res chain seq x y z
N MET A 1 -7.35 -7.97 34.74
CA MET A 1 -7.13 -8.39 33.33
C MET A 1 -6.37 -7.25 32.66
N ASN A 2 -5.34 -7.51 31.86
CA ASN A 2 -4.65 -6.45 31.13
C ASN A 2 -5.25 -6.30 29.72
N GLU A 3 -4.95 -5.20 29.05
CA GLU A 3 -5.51 -4.87 27.72
C GLU A 3 -5.24 -5.98 26.68
N ILE A 4 -4.10 -6.67 26.78
CA ILE A 4 -3.74 -7.77 25.87
C ILE A 4 -4.63 -8.99 26.12
N SER A 5 -4.87 -9.35 27.38
CA SER A 5 -5.77 -10.46 27.73
C SER A 5 -7.22 -10.18 27.32
N GLU A 6 -7.67 -8.94 27.47
CA GLU A 6 -9.00 -8.52 27.03
C GLU A 6 -9.12 -8.57 25.50
N LEU A 7 -8.12 -8.10 24.76
CA LEU A 7 -8.08 -8.23 23.30
C LEU A 7 -8.11 -9.70 22.85
N GLN A 8 -7.36 -10.59 23.52
CA GLN A 8 -7.36 -12.01 23.22
C GLN A 8 -8.76 -12.62 23.43
N GLU A 9 -9.44 -12.27 24.52
CA GLU A 9 -10.79 -12.74 24.81
C GLU A 9 -11.80 -12.25 23.75
N ILE A 10 -11.67 -11.01 23.28
CA ILE A 10 -12.49 -10.47 22.18
C ILE A 10 -12.25 -11.27 20.90
N ILE A 11 -11.00 -11.57 20.55
CA ILE A 11 -10.65 -12.35 19.35
C ILE A 11 -11.18 -13.78 19.45
N ASP A 12 -11.01 -14.43 20.61
CA ASP A 12 -11.42 -15.81 20.84
C ASP A 12 -12.95 -15.98 20.71
N ASN A 13 -13.71 -15.02 21.24
CA ASN A 13 -15.16 -15.05 21.22
C ASN A 13 -15.80 -14.43 19.97
N SER A 14 -15.01 -13.82 19.08
CA SER A 14 -15.50 -13.20 17.85
C SER A 14 -15.28 -14.07 16.63
N ASP A 15 -16.31 -14.16 15.78
CA ASP A 15 -16.25 -14.79 14.45
C ASP A 15 -16.53 -13.79 13.31
N ASN A 16 -16.63 -12.49 13.61
CA ASN A 16 -16.96 -11.43 12.66
C ASN A 16 -15.99 -10.24 12.72
N ILE A 17 -14.68 -10.53 12.80
CA ILE A 17 -13.64 -9.51 12.96
C ILE A 17 -13.38 -8.84 11.60
N VAL A 18 -13.20 -7.52 11.61
CA VAL A 18 -12.69 -6.75 10.46
C VAL A 18 -11.43 -6.02 10.90
N PHE A 19 -10.36 -6.16 10.12
CA PHE A 19 -9.16 -5.35 10.31
C PHE A 19 -9.24 -4.10 9.43
N PHE A 20 -8.98 -2.93 10.00
CA PHE A 20 -8.82 -1.68 9.26
C PHE A 20 -7.43 -1.11 9.52
N GLY A 21 -6.60 -1.04 8.48
CA GLY A 21 -5.18 -0.69 8.62
C GLY A 21 -4.69 0.32 7.60
N GLY A 22 -3.51 0.86 7.89
CA GLY A 22 -2.74 1.74 7.01
C GLY A 22 -1.24 1.53 7.21
N ALA A 23 -0.42 2.49 6.79
CA ALA A 23 1.03 2.28 6.61
C ALA A 23 1.76 1.81 7.88
N GLY A 24 1.25 2.15 9.07
CA GLY A 24 1.77 1.70 10.36
C GLY A 24 1.99 0.18 10.42
N VAL A 25 1.07 -0.62 9.86
CA VAL A 25 1.17 -2.10 9.87
C VAL A 25 2.35 -2.61 9.03
N SER A 26 2.80 -1.85 8.03
CA SER A 26 3.90 -2.22 7.12
C SER A 26 5.26 -1.67 7.54
N THR A 27 5.34 -0.89 8.63
CA THR A 27 6.61 -0.29 9.07
C THR A 27 7.66 -1.33 9.45
N GLU A 28 7.28 -2.42 10.11
CA GLU A 28 8.16 -3.55 10.42
C GLU A 28 8.59 -4.34 9.17
N SER A 29 7.91 -4.14 8.03
CA SER A 29 8.29 -4.69 6.73
C SER A 29 9.29 -3.80 5.97
N GLY A 30 9.80 -2.73 6.60
CA GLY A 30 10.75 -1.79 6.01
C GLY A 30 10.11 -0.70 5.14
N ILE A 31 8.77 -0.62 5.11
CA ILE A 31 8.03 0.41 4.38
C ILE A 31 7.81 1.61 5.31
N PRO A 32 8.38 2.79 5.04
CA PRO A 32 8.16 3.97 5.87
C PRO A 32 6.68 4.37 5.82
N ASP A 33 6.18 4.89 6.94
CA ASP A 33 4.87 5.48 6.97
C ASP A 33 4.88 6.90 6.35
N PHE A 34 3.72 7.30 5.85
CA PHE A 34 3.59 8.50 5.03
C PHE A 34 3.65 9.81 5.84
N ARG A 35 3.26 9.74 7.11
CA ARG A 35 3.01 10.91 7.98
C ARG A 35 3.98 11.04 9.15
N SER A 36 4.93 10.12 9.33
CA SER A 36 5.96 10.35 10.33
C SER A 36 6.82 11.54 9.96
N GLU A 37 7.39 12.18 10.97
CA GLU A 37 8.36 13.27 10.79
C GLU A 37 9.47 12.88 9.82
N LYS A 38 9.92 11.61 9.85
CA LYS A 38 10.96 11.10 8.95
C LYS A 38 10.50 11.04 7.49
N GLY A 39 9.28 10.56 7.22
CA GLY A 39 8.73 10.49 5.86
C GLY A 39 8.45 11.86 5.25
N VAL A 40 7.86 12.75 6.05
CA VAL A 40 7.57 14.14 5.64
C VAL A 40 8.84 14.95 5.43
N PHE A 41 9.82 14.85 6.33
CA PHE A 41 11.08 15.59 6.24
C PHE A 41 11.87 15.23 4.97
N LYS A 42 12.01 13.93 4.66
CA LYS A 42 12.71 13.48 3.44
C LYS A 42 12.06 14.02 2.16
N SER A 43 10.73 14.04 2.12
CA SER A 43 10.01 14.54 0.94
C SER A 43 10.15 16.06 0.80
N LEU A 44 10.06 16.81 1.90
CA LEU A 44 10.28 18.25 1.89
C LEU A 44 11.70 18.63 1.49
N GLU A 45 12.71 17.91 1.97
CA GLU A 45 14.12 18.18 1.66
C GLU A 45 14.44 17.92 0.17
N LYS A 46 13.94 16.80 -0.40
CA LYS A 46 14.26 16.42 -1.78
C LYS A 46 13.33 17.07 -2.82
N TYR A 47 12.04 17.19 -2.52
CA TYR A 47 11.01 17.59 -3.49
C TYR A 47 10.33 18.94 -3.16
N GLY A 48 10.65 19.56 -2.02
CA GLY A 48 10.07 20.85 -1.62
C GLY A 48 8.59 20.79 -1.20
N HIS A 49 7.99 19.61 -1.21
CA HIS A 49 6.56 19.40 -0.96
C HIS A 49 6.30 18.24 0.00
N ASN A 50 5.12 18.27 0.64
CA ASN A 50 4.71 17.16 1.48
C ASN A 50 4.33 15.93 0.62
N PRO A 51 4.43 14.71 1.18
CA PRO A 51 4.06 13.49 0.47
C PRO A 51 2.64 13.51 -0.09
N GLU A 52 1.67 14.04 0.65
CA GLU A 52 0.25 14.06 0.26
C GLU A 52 -0.02 14.89 -1.00
N TYR A 53 0.71 16.00 -1.19
CA TYR A 53 0.64 16.82 -2.40
C TYR A 53 1.30 16.12 -3.58
N LEU A 54 2.48 15.53 -3.37
CA LEU A 54 3.25 14.83 -4.40
C LEU A 54 2.48 13.64 -5.00
N VAL A 55 1.58 13.01 -4.24
CA VAL A 55 0.74 11.90 -4.71
C VAL A 55 -0.69 12.32 -5.07
N SER A 56 -0.98 13.61 -5.07
CA SER A 56 -2.30 14.11 -5.44
C SER A 56 -2.54 14.00 -6.94
N HIS A 57 -3.80 13.78 -7.33
CA HIS A 57 -4.21 13.79 -8.74
C HIS A 57 -3.83 15.11 -9.43
N THR A 58 -3.99 16.26 -8.76
CA THR A 58 -3.61 17.57 -9.31
C THR A 58 -2.12 17.66 -9.61
N TYR A 59 -1.26 17.11 -8.74
CA TYR A 59 0.18 17.10 -8.98
C TYR A 59 0.55 16.14 -10.11
N TYR A 60 -0.05 14.94 -10.15
CA TYR A 60 0.10 13.99 -11.25
C TYR A 60 -0.20 14.63 -12.62
N MET A 61 -1.32 15.34 -12.75
CA MET A 61 -1.73 15.95 -14.02
C MET A 61 -0.82 17.10 -14.48
N ASN A 62 -0.25 17.87 -13.54
CA ASN A 62 0.55 19.05 -13.86
C ASN A 62 2.07 18.76 -13.92
N HIS A 63 2.53 17.75 -13.19
CA HIS A 63 3.95 17.40 -13.00
C HIS A 63 4.17 15.88 -13.13
N PRO A 64 3.78 15.24 -14.24
CA PRO A 64 3.80 13.78 -14.36
C PRO A 64 5.20 13.19 -14.24
N GLU A 65 6.24 13.88 -14.75
CA GLU A 65 7.64 13.41 -14.63
C GLU A 65 8.10 13.34 -13.16
N GLU A 66 7.81 14.39 -12.39
CA GLU A 66 8.14 14.45 -10.95
C GLU A 66 7.29 13.45 -10.15
N PHE A 67 6.01 13.31 -10.48
CA PHE A 67 5.13 12.31 -9.88
C PHE A 67 5.69 10.89 -10.06
N PHE A 68 6.02 10.49 -11.30
CA PHE A 68 6.53 9.14 -11.55
C PHE A 68 7.91 8.92 -10.93
N THR A 69 8.75 9.95 -10.87
CA THR A 69 10.03 9.89 -10.15
C THR A 69 9.79 9.63 -8.66
N TYR A 70 8.93 10.43 -8.02
CA TYR A 70 8.58 10.27 -6.62
C TYR A 70 7.96 8.90 -6.33
N TYR A 71 6.99 8.49 -7.15
CA TYR A 71 6.27 7.23 -7.04
C TYR A 71 7.22 6.03 -7.10
N LYS A 72 8.10 5.95 -8.11
CA LYS A 72 9.05 4.85 -8.27
C LYS A 72 10.04 4.76 -7.12
N GLU A 73 10.51 5.89 -6.61
CA GLU A 73 11.50 5.91 -5.54
C GLU A 73 10.94 5.69 -4.13
N ASN A 74 9.71 6.16 -3.87
CA ASN A 74 9.19 6.30 -2.50
C ASN A 74 7.94 5.48 -2.20
N LEU A 75 7.24 4.97 -3.22
CA LEU A 75 6.01 4.21 -3.02
C LEU A 75 6.11 2.73 -3.38
N ILE A 76 7.13 2.34 -4.16
CA ILE A 76 7.31 0.95 -4.59
C ILE A 76 8.38 0.25 -3.77
N PHE A 77 7.96 -0.73 -2.97
CA PHE A 77 8.81 -1.59 -2.14
C PHE A 77 8.67 -3.05 -2.56
N LYS A 78 9.11 -3.38 -3.78
CA LYS A 78 8.88 -4.70 -4.41
C LYS A 78 9.38 -5.90 -3.58
N ASP A 79 10.48 -5.71 -2.85
CA ASP A 79 11.13 -6.76 -2.08
C ASP A 79 10.57 -6.88 -0.65
N ALA A 80 9.63 -6.01 -0.26
CA ALA A 80 9.02 -6.06 1.06
C ALA A 80 8.30 -7.39 1.29
N MET A 81 8.44 -7.92 2.51
CA MET A 81 7.84 -9.17 2.93
C MET A 81 6.81 -8.94 4.04
N PRO A 82 5.76 -9.76 4.12
CA PRO A 82 4.79 -9.63 5.21
C PRO A 82 5.46 -9.87 6.57
N ASN A 83 5.06 -9.09 7.57
CA ASN A 83 5.51 -9.22 8.95
C ASN A 83 4.51 -10.04 9.80
N PRO A 84 4.77 -10.28 11.10
CA PRO A 84 3.89 -11.07 11.96
C PRO A 84 2.44 -10.59 12.01
N ALA A 85 2.18 -9.28 11.91
CA ALA A 85 0.82 -8.74 11.91
C ALA A 85 0.04 -9.21 10.67
N HIS A 86 0.63 -9.11 9.48
CA HIS A 86 0.02 -9.59 8.24
C HIS A 86 -0.25 -11.10 8.29
N LEU A 87 0.74 -11.88 8.76
CA LEU A 87 0.62 -13.33 8.87
C LEU A 87 -0.47 -13.73 9.85
N LYS A 88 -0.60 -13.02 10.98
CA LYS A 88 -1.65 -13.32 11.97
C LYS A 88 -3.05 -13.00 11.45
N LEU A 89 -3.21 -11.92 10.68
CA LEU A 89 -4.48 -11.60 10.03
C LEU A 89 -4.88 -12.68 9.02
N ALA A 90 -3.95 -13.17 8.21
CA ALA A 90 -4.19 -14.28 7.29
C ALA A 90 -4.55 -15.59 8.03
N GLU A 91 -3.90 -15.86 9.17
CA GLU A 91 -4.25 -17.00 10.03
C GLU A 91 -5.68 -16.89 10.59
N LEU A 92 -6.07 -15.71 11.10
CA LEU A 92 -7.43 -15.47 11.62
C LEU A 92 -8.50 -15.56 10.53
N GLU A 93 -8.20 -15.13 9.31
CA GLU A 93 -9.09 -15.30 8.16
C GLU A 93 -9.26 -16.78 7.81
N LYS A 94 -8.14 -17.53 7.76
CA LYS A 94 -8.16 -18.98 7.51
C LYS A 94 -8.94 -19.74 8.58
N ALA A 95 -8.90 -19.28 9.83
CA ALA A 95 -9.68 -19.82 10.93
C ALA A 95 -11.17 -19.42 10.90
N GLY A 96 -11.61 -18.59 9.95
CA GLY A 96 -13.00 -18.14 9.79
C GLY A 96 -13.40 -16.98 10.71
N LYS A 97 -12.47 -16.46 11.51
CA LYS A 97 -12.72 -15.40 12.51
C LYS A 97 -12.67 -14.00 11.91
N LEU A 98 -11.70 -13.73 11.04
CA LEU A 98 -11.60 -12.48 10.29
C LEU A 98 -12.43 -12.58 9.00
N LYS A 99 -13.32 -11.62 8.78
CA LYS A 99 -14.15 -11.55 7.57
C LYS A 99 -13.49 -10.76 6.47
N ALA A 100 -12.77 -9.69 6.80
CA ALA A 100 -12.13 -8.84 5.81
C ALA A 100 -10.94 -8.08 6.40
N VAL A 101 -9.97 -7.81 5.52
CA VAL A 101 -8.94 -6.80 5.71
C VAL A 101 -9.34 -5.59 4.86
N ILE A 102 -9.55 -4.44 5.48
CA ILE A 102 -9.69 -3.15 4.81
C ILE A 102 -8.35 -2.42 4.98
N THR A 103 -7.69 -2.10 3.87
CA THR A 103 -6.36 -1.48 3.92
C THR A 103 -6.30 -0.21 3.08
N GLN A 104 -5.60 0.78 3.63
CA GLN A 104 -5.20 2.00 2.91
C GLN A 104 -3.87 1.82 2.17
N ASN A 105 -3.16 0.72 2.41
CA ASN A 105 -1.87 0.44 1.80
C ASN A 105 -2.04 -0.05 0.37
N ILE A 106 -1.03 0.22 -0.46
CA ILE A 106 -0.96 -0.19 -1.87
C ILE A 106 0.11 -1.27 -2.10
N ASP A 107 0.75 -1.76 -1.04
CA ASP A 107 1.95 -2.63 -1.07
C ASP A 107 1.66 -4.11 -1.45
N GLY A 108 0.44 -4.58 -1.22
CA GLY A 108 0.02 -5.96 -1.48
C GLY A 108 0.49 -6.98 -0.43
N LEU A 109 0.98 -6.53 0.74
CA LEU A 109 1.54 -7.43 1.76
C LEU A 109 0.50 -8.34 2.42
N HIS A 110 -0.77 -7.91 2.51
CA HIS A 110 -1.85 -8.77 3.03
C HIS A 110 -2.11 -9.98 2.12
N GLN A 111 -2.19 -9.76 0.81
CA GLN A 111 -2.35 -10.82 -0.18
C GLN A 111 -1.12 -11.74 -0.18
N LYS A 112 0.07 -11.17 -0.09
CA LYS A 112 1.34 -11.93 0.01
C LYS A 112 1.41 -12.76 1.30
N ALA A 113 0.78 -12.32 2.39
CA ALA A 113 0.65 -13.09 3.63
C ALA A 113 -0.37 -14.25 3.53
N GLY A 114 -1.21 -14.25 2.50
CA GLY A 114 -2.24 -15.26 2.27
C GLY A 114 -3.66 -14.81 2.60
N SER A 115 -3.89 -13.53 2.94
CA SER A 115 -5.24 -13.00 3.07
C SER A 115 -5.96 -12.99 1.72
N LYS A 116 -7.26 -13.33 1.70
CA LYS A 116 -8.04 -13.46 0.47
C LYS A 116 -9.09 -12.37 0.31
N ASN A 117 -9.80 -12.02 1.38
CA ASN A 117 -10.79 -10.95 1.37
C ASN A 117 -10.14 -9.62 1.80
N VAL A 118 -9.37 -9.04 0.87
CA VAL A 118 -8.68 -7.76 1.07
C VAL A 118 -9.36 -6.68 0.23
N LEU A 119 -9.77 -5.60 0.90
CA LEU A 119 -10.39 -4.41 0.33
C LEU A 119 -9.38 -3.28 0.32
N GLU A 120 -8.76 -3.04 -0.83
CA GLU A 120 -7.74 -2.01 -1.06
C GLU A 120 -8.42 -0.66 -1.36
N LEU A 121 -8.42 0.25 -0.38
CA LEU A 121 -9.11 1.54 -0.51
C LEU A 121 -8.45 2.50 -1.51
N HIS A 122 -7.13 2.41 -1.67
CA HIS A 122 -6.34 3.27 -2.54
C HIS A 122 -5.77 2.52 -3.76
N GLY A 123 -6.33 1.35 -4.09
CA GLY A 123 -5.83 0.52 -5.18
C GLY A 123 -4.54 -0.23 -4.81
N SER A 124 -3.74 -0.56 -5.83
CA SER A 124 -2.57 -1.43 -5.68
C SER A 124 -1.49 -1.05 -6.69
N ILE A 125 -0.22 -1.12 -6.30
CA ILE A 125 0.91 -0.91 -7.23
C ILE A 125 1.01 -2.00 -8.29
N HIS A 126 0.37 -3.16 -8.07
CA HIS A 126 0.45 -4.33 -8.93
C HIS A 126 -0.49 -4.27 -10.14
N ARG A 127 -1.42 -3.30 -10.18
CA ARG A 127 -2.42 -3.17 -11.24
C ARG A 127 -2.37 -1.76 -11.83
N ASN A 128 -1.75 -1.64 -12.99
CA ASN A 128 -1.60 -0.38 -13.69
C ASN A 128 -2.29 -0.48 -15.05
N TYR A 129 -2.83 0.63 -15.55
CA TYR A 129 -3.49 0.66 -16.85
C TYR A 129 -3.31 2.01 -17.53
N CYS A 130 -3.32 2.01 -18.86
CA CYS A 130 -3.34 3.22 -19.65
C CYS A 130 -4.66 3.99 -19.42
N GLU A 131 -4.59 5.29 -19.15
CA GLU A 131 -5.78 6.13 -18.93
C GLU A 131 -6.65 6.33 -20.19
N PHE A 132 -6.11 6.04 -21.37
CA PHE A 132 -6.80 6.21 -22.65
C PHE A 132 -7.43 4.92 -23.18
N CYS A 133 -6.65 3.84 -23.29
CA CYS A 133 -7.13 2.58 -23.87
C CYS A 133 -7.37 1.47 -22.84
N HIS A 134 -7.01 1.70 -21.57
CA HIS A 134 -7.12 0.72 -20.48
C HIS A 134 -6.30 -0.56 -20.67
N GLU A 135 -5.30 -0.55 -21.55
CA GLU A 135 -4.31 -1.64 -21.61
C GLU A 135 -3.62 -1.79 -20.25
N GLU A 136 -3.55 -3.03 -19.75
CA GLU A 136 -2.98 -3.35 -18.44
C GLU A 136 -1.47 -3.53 -18.50
N TYR A 137 -0.78 -3.05 -17.47
CA TYR A 137 0.66 -3.17 -17.31
C TYR A 137 1.00 -3.65 -15.91
N ASP A 138 1.97 -4.56 -15.82
CA ASP A 138 2.50 -5.02 -14.54
C ASP A 138 3.44 -3.98 -13.91
N LEU A 139 3.79 -4.22 -12.65
CA LEU A 139 4.69 -3.34 -11.90
C LEU A 139 6.10 -3.27 -12.52
N ASP A 140 6.56 -4.35 -13.14
CA ASP A 140 7.88 -4.41 -13.76
C ASP A 140 7.97 -3.49 -14.97
N TYR A 141 6.92 -3.42 -15.80
CA TYR A 141 6.83 -2.46 -16.89
C TYR A 141 6.93 -1.02 -16.37
N ILE A 142 6.20 -0.69 -15.30
CA ILE A 142 6.23 0.65 -14.71
C ILE A 142 7.64 0.99 -14.20
N LEU A 143 8.27 0.08 -13.46
CA LEU A 143 9.61 0.27 -12.88
C LEU A 143 10.70 0.41 -13.94
N ASN A 144 10.63 -0.37 -15.02
CA ASN A 144 11.65 -0.39 -16.07
C ASN A 144 11.44 0.68 -17.14
N SER A 145 10.31 1.41 -17.11
CA SER A 145 10.09 2.54 -18.01
C SER A 145 11.00 3.73 -17.65
N ASP A 146 11.64 4.33 -18.65
CA ASP A 146 12.38 5.58 -18.47
C ASP A 146 11.41 6.75 -18.27
N GLY A 147 11.47 7.42 -17.10
CA GLY A 147 10.58 8.52 -16.77
C GLY A 147 9.11 8.09 -16.69
N ILE A 148 8.25 8.71 -17.51
CA ILE A 148 6.80 8.44 -17.59
C ILE A 148 6.57 7.14 -18.40
N PRO A 149 5.89 6.11 -17.86
CA PRO A 149 5.47 4.95 -18.63
C PRO A 149 4.54 5.35 -19.79
N ARG A 150 4.73 4.78 -20.98
CA ARG A 150 4.00 5.17 -22.20
C ARG A 150 3.34 4.01 -22.90
N CYS A 151 2.03 4.09 -23.08
CA CYS A 151 1.28 3.12 -23.85
C CYS A 151 1.53 3.30 -25.36
N GLU A 152 1.47 2.20 -26.12
CA GLU A 152 1.56 2.24 -27.59
C GLU A 152 0.45 3.10 -28.24
N CYS A 153 -0.68 3.28 -27.55
CA CYS A 153 -1.76 4.15 -28.03
C CYS A 153 -1.44 5.65 -27.92
N GLY A 154 -0.32 6.02 -27.29
CA GLY A 154 0.10 7.40 -27.05
C GLY A 154 -0.27 7.96 -25.67
N GLY A 155 -0.88 7.13 -24.80
CA GLY A 155 -1.12 7.46 -23.39
C GLY A 155 0.16 7.57 -22.57
#